data_AF-A0A7U6KPJ4-F1
#
_entry.id   AF-A0A7U6KPJ4-F1
#
_cell.length_a   1.000
_cell.length_b   1.000
_cell.length_c   1.000
_cell.angle_alpha   90.00
_cell.angle_beta   90.00
_cell.angle_gamma   90.00
#
_symmetry.space_group_name_H-M   'P 1'
#
loop_
_entity.id
_entity.type
_entity.pdbx_description
1 polymer ?
#
loop_
_entity_poly.entity_id
_entity_poly.type
_entity_poly.pdbx_seq_one_letter_code
_entity_poly.pdbx_strand_id
1 'polypeptide(L)'
;MTPANGQSDLVQATLNYTILIGATGGIGQEIARQLCANNQPVILVGRNNQTLTHLVDELTKDYPDIPLVSHTCDLSSQTSQSLLVEGLGK
;
A
#
# COMPACT_ATOMS: atom_id res chain seq x y z
N MET A 1 -3.79 4.10 -50.83
CA MET A 1 -4.71 3.43 -49.89
C MET A 1 -3.86 2.87 -48.77
N THR A 2 -3.76 3.61 -47.67
CA THR A 2 -3.13 3.20 -46.41
C THR A 2 -4.04 2.20 -45.69
N PRO A 3 -3.52 1.11 -45.11
CA PRO A 3 -4.23 0.46 -44.01
C PRO A 3 -3.98 1.26 -42.74
N ALA A 4 -5.06 1.52 -42.01
CA ALA A 4 -5.06 2.12 -40.69
C ALA A 4 -4.47 1.13 -39.68
N ASN A 5 -3.30 1.45 -39.13
CA ASN A 5 -2.77 0.76 -37.95
C ASN A 5 -3.55 1.25 -36.73
N GLY A 6 -4.62 0.52 -36.40
CA GLY A 6 -5.28 0.60 -35.10
C GLY A 6 -4.41 -0.05 -34.02
N GLN A 7 -3.32 0.63 -33.64
CA GLN A 7 -2.66 0.29 -32.38
C GLN A 7 -3.65 0.58 -31.26
N SER A 8 -4.17 -0.49 -30.67
CA SER A 8 -4.98 -0.46 -29.47
C SER A 8 -4.14 0.13 -28.34
N ASP A 9 -4.45 1.36 -27.94
CA ASP A 9 -4.00 1.98 -26.70
C ASP A 9 -4.53 1.16 -25.53
N LEU A 10 -3.86 0.06 -25.18
CA LEU A 10 -3.97 -0.54 -23.87
C LEU A 10 -3.28 0.41 -22.91
N VAL A 11 -4.03 1.38 -22.38
CA VAL A 11 -3.63 2.15 -21.22
C VAL A 11 -3.32 1.14 -20.11
N GLN A 12 -2.03 0.89 -19.86
CA GLN A 12 -1.59 0.20 -18.66
C GLN A 12 -2.08 1.06 -17.49
N ALA A 13 -3.09 0.59 -16.76
CA ALA A 13 -3.61 1.30 -15.61
C ALA A 13 -2.53 1.35 -14.53
N THR A 14 -1.88 2.50 -14.36
CA THR A 14 -0.94 2.72 -13.26
C THR A 14 -1.73 2.76 -11.96
N LEU A 15 -1.46 1.82 -11.06
CA LEU A 15 -2.06 1.78 -9.75
C LEU A 15 -1.33 2.75 -8.82
N ASN A 16 -2.05 3.73 -8.26
CA ASN A 16 -1.48 4.68 -7.31
C ASN A 16 -1.69 4.20 -5.88
N TYR A 17 -0.60 4.04 -5.14
CA TYR A 17 -0.64 3.66 -3.73
C TYR A 17 -0.61 4.88 -2.81
N THR A 18 -1.36 4.81 -1.72
CA THR A 18 -1.19 5.70 -0.56
C THR A 18 -0.23 5.04 0.43
N ILE A 19 0.84 5.72 0.81
CA ILE A 19 1.73 5.24 1.88
C ILE A 19 1.27 5.82 3.21
N LEU A 20 0.84 4.95 4.12
CA LEU A 20 0.40 5.33 5.46
C LEU A 20 1.45 4.98 6.51
N ILE A 21 2.13 6.00 6.98
CA ILE A 21 3.12 5.88 8.06
C ILE A 21 2.41 6.00 9.42
N GLY A 22 2.84 5.18 10.39
CA GLY A 22 2.20 5.15 11.71
C GLY A 22 0.89 4.37 11.73
N ALA A 23 0.70 3.45 10.76
CA ALA A 23 -0.52 2.66 10.57
C ALA A 23 -0.95 1.87 11.82
N THR A 24 -0.01 1.54 12.71
CA THR A 24 -0.27 0.74 13.92
C THR A 24 -0.82 1.56 15.10
N GLY A 25 -0.77 2.89 15.07
CA GLY A 25 -1.40 3.74 16.08
C GLY A 25 -2.92 3.84 15.88
N GLY A 26 -3.68 4.18 16.91
CA GLY A 26 -5.16 4.19 16.84
C GLY A 26 -5.73 5.02 15.68
N ILE A 27 -5.17 6.22 15.43
CA ILE A 27 -5.54 7.06 14.28
C ILE A 27 -5.13 6.41 12.96
N GLY A 28 -3.91 5.86 12.90
CA GLY A 28 -3.41 5.18 11.69
C GLY A 28 -4.26 3.98 11.30
N GLN A 29 -4.72 3.18 12.27
CA GLN A 29 -5.59 2.04 12.00
C GLN A 29 -6.92 2.50 11.40
N GLU A 30 -7.52 3.56 11.95
CA GLU A 30 -8.79 4.08 11.42
C GLU A 30 -8.63 4.71 10.03
N ILE A 31 -7.53 5.43 9.79
CA ILE A 31 -7.22 5.94 8.45
C ILE A 31 -7.04 4.78 7.46
N ALA A 32 -6.37 3.69 7.86
CA ALA A 32 -6.19 2.50 7.02
C ALA A 32 -7.54 1.90 6.61
N ARG A 33 -8.47 1.73 7.56
CA ARG A 33 -9.84 1.26 7.28
C ARG A 33 -10.56 2.18 6.29
N GLN A 34 -10.49 3.50 6.49
CA GLN A 34 -11.15 4.44 5.61
C GLN A 34 -10.54 4.46 4.20
N LEU A 35 -9.22 4.32 4.07
CA LEU A 35 -8.58 4.19 2.75
C LEU A 35 -9.08 2.93 2.02
N CYS A 36 -9.08 1.78 2.69
CA CYS A 36 -9.59 0.53 2.10
C CYS A 36 -11.08 0.61 1.75
N ALA A 37 -11.92 1.18 2.62
CA ALA A 37 -13.34 1.38 2.36
C ALA A 37 -13.62 2.30 1.16
N ASN A 38 -12.67 3.18 0.81
CA ASN A 38 -12.73 4.04 -0.37
C ASN A 38 -12.00 3.45 -1.59
N ASN A 39 -11.75 2.13 -1.59
CA ASN A 39 -11.06 1.39 -2.65
C ASN A 39 -9.65 1.91 -2.97
N GLN A 40 -8.93 2.47 -1.99
CA GLN A 40 -7.57 2.95 -2.19
C GLN A 40 -6.55 1.85 -1.89
N PRO A 41 -5.68 1.51 -2.86
CA PRO A 41 -4.48 0.72 -2.60
C PRO A 41 -3.61 1.40 -1.55
N VAL A 42 -3.19 0.66 -0.53
CA VAL A 42 -2.47 1.25 0.60
C VAL A 42 -1.24 0.43 0.98
N ILE A 43 -0.16 1.14 1.30
CA ILE A 43 1.07 0.59 1.87
C ILE A 43 1.10 1.00 3.33
N LEU A 44 0.96 0.04 4.23
CA LEU A 44 0.93 0.25 5.67
C LEU A 44 2.34 0.16 6.26
N VAL A 45 2.77 1.21 6.94
CA VAL A 45 4.09 1.27 7.58
C VAL A 45 3.92 1.43 9.08
N GLY A 46 4.49 0.50 9.85
CA GLY A 46 4.43 0.50 11.30
C GLY A 46 5.67 -0.12 11.93
N ARG A 47 5.95 0.24 13.19
CA ARG A 47 7.11 -0.30 13.92
C ARG A 47 6.81 -1.64 14.59
N ASN A 48 5.59 -1.81 15.12
CA ASN A 48 5.19 -3.05 15.78
C ASN A 48 4.67 -4.05 14.75
N ASN A 49 5.46 -5.08 14.47
CA ASN A 49 5.13 -6.11 13.50
C ASN A 49 3.83 -6.86 13.87
N GLN A 50 3.63 -7.21 15.14
CA GLN A 50 2.43 -7.95 15.58
C GLN A 50 1.15 -7.14 15.34
N THR A 51 1.14 -5.85 15.71
CA THR A 51 -0.02 -4.97 15.47
C THR A 51 -0.23 -4.74 13.98
N LEU A 52 0.85 -4.63 13.21
CA LEU A 52 0.78 -4.43 11.76
C LEU A 52 0.19 -5.68 11.06
N THR A 53 0.64 -6.88 11.42
CA THR A 53 0.11 -8.14 10.90
C THR A 53 -1.37 -8.29 11.23
N HIS A 54 -1.78 -8.02 12.47
CA HIS A 54 -3.20 -8.07 12.83
C HIS A 54 -4.04 -7.09 12.00
N LEU A 55 -3.55 -5.86 11.78
CA LEU A 55 -4.24 -4.87 10.95
C LEU A 55 -4.34 -5.34 9.49
N VAL A 56 -3.29 -5.95 8.94
CA VAL A 56 -3.30 -6.50 7.58
C VAL A 56 -4.31 -7.64 7.47
N ASP A 57 -4.32 -8.58 8.42
CA ASP A 57 -5.26 -9.71 8.43
C ASP A 57 -6.72 -9.24 8.50
N GLU A 58 -6.99 -8.24 9.34
CA GLU A 58 -8.30 -7.56 9.43
C GLU A 58 -8.71 -6.95 8.08
N LEU A 59 -7.85 -6.11 7.50
CA LEU A 59 -8.17 -5.37 6.27
C LEU A 59 -8.27 -6.28 5.04
N THR A 60 -7.42 -7.30 4.90
CA THR A 60 -7.51 -8.25 3.79
C THR A 60 -8.76 -9.11 3.88
N LYS A 61 -9.24 -9.40 5.10
CA LYS A 61 -10.52 -10.11 5.29
C LYS A 61 -11.71 -9.24 4.91
N ASP A 62 -11.73 -7.97 5.32
CA ASP A 62 -12.86 -7.07 5.11
C ASP A 62 -12.87 -6.45 3.70
N TYR A 63 -11.70 -6.31 3.06
CA TYR A 63 -11.50 -5.67 1.76
C TYR A 63 -10.60 -6.53 0.84
N PRO A 64 -11.04 -7.74 0.44
CA PRO A 64 -10.20 -8.72 -0.26
C PRO A 64 -9.71 -8.27 -1.64
N ASP A 65 -10.40 -7.33 -2.28
CA ASP A 65 -10.07 -6.83 -3.62
C ASP A 65 -9.10 -5.63 -3.60
N ILE A 66 -8.73 -5.12 -2.42
CA ILE A 66 -7.88 -3.94 -2.29
C ILE A 66 -6.41 -4.35 -2.18
N PRO A 67 -5.53 -3.86 -3.09
CA PRO A 67 -4.11 -4.12 -2.99
C PRO A 67 -3.54 -3.51 -1.70
N LEU A 68 -3.03 -4.40 -0.84
CA LEU A 68 -2.51 -4.07 0.48
C LEU A 68 -1.08 -4.59 0.59
N VAL A 69 -0.16 -3.70 0.96
CA VAL A 69 1.23 -4.04 1.24
C VAL A 69 1.57 -3.54 2.64
N SER A 70 2.45 -4.24 3.36
CA SER A 70 2.92 -3.77 4.65
C SER A 70 4.42 -3.85 4.79
N HIS A 71 4.99 -2.84 5.44
CA HIS A 71 6.41 -2.80 5.78
C HIS A 71 6.59 -2.46 7.26
N THR A 72 7.39 -3.28 7.94
CA THR A 72 7.87 -2.91 9.27
C THR A 72 9.01 -1.92 9.12
N CYS A 73 8.92 -0.76 9.76
CA CYS A 73 9.98 0.25 9.72
C CYS A 73 10.06 1.00 11.05
N ASP A 74 11.26 1.10 11.61
CA ASP A 74 11.58 2.08 12.64
C ASP A 74 12.14 3.35 12.01
N LEU A 75 11.33 4.41 11.95
CA LEU A 75 11.72 5.66 11.30
C LEU A 75 12.84 6.41 12.02
N SER A 76 13.18 6.07 13.27
CA SER A 76 14.37 6.62 13.91
C SER A 76 15.68 5.97 13.46
N SER A 77 15.62 4.86 12.71
CA SER A 77 16.79 4.10 12.25
C SER A 77 17.03 4.32 10.76
N GLN A 78 18.19 4.90 10.41
CA GLN A 78 18.59 5.10 9.02
C GLN A 78 18.61 3.79 8.22
N THR A 79 19.10 2.70 8.83
CA THR A 79 19.11 1.38 8.20
C THR A 79 17.68 0.91 7.89
N SER A 80 16.76 1.10 8.83
CA SER A 80 15.36 0.72 8.62
C SER A 80 14.68 1.58 7.54
N GLN A 81 15.00 2.87 7.47
CA GLN A 81 14.50 3.76 6.42
C GLN A 81 14.99 3.32 5.04
N SER A 82 16.27 2.99 4.89
CA SER A 82 16.82 2.50 3.62
C SER A 82 16.11 1.22 3.15
N LEU A 83 15.88 0.27 4.05
CA LEU A 83 15.14 -0.96 3.76
C LEU A 83 13.69 -0.68 3.32
N LEU A 84 13.03 0.31 3.93
CA LEU A 84 11.69 0.72 3.50
C LEU A 84 11.72 1.28 2.06
N VAL A 85 12.62 2.22 1.78
CA VAL A 85 12.73 2.85 0.45
C VAL A 85 13.05 1.81 -0.63
N GLU A 86 13.98 0.90 -0.37
CA GLU A 86 14.29 -0.21 -1.27
C GLU A 86 13.09 -1.14 -1.49
N GLY A 87 12.28 -1.37 -0.45
CA GLY A 87 11.06 -2.16 -0.52
C GLY A 87 9.95 -1.52 -1.35
N LEU A 88 9.91 -0.19 -1.42
CA LEU A 88 8.92 0.58 -2.21
C LEU A 88 9.27 0.68 -3.71
N GLY A 89 10.52 0.45 -4.08
CA GLY A 89 11.03 0.60 -5.45
C GLY A 89 10.84 -0.63 -6.36
N LYS A 90 10.01 -1.60 -5.97
CA LYS A 90 9.73 -2.83 -6.70
C LYS A 90 8.26 -2.90 -7.12
#